data_AF-A0A8X6NH12-F1
#
_entry.id   AF-A0A8X6NH12-F1
#
_cell.length_a   1.000
_cell.length_b   1.000
_cell.length_c   1.000
_cell.angle_alpha   90.00
_cell.angle_beta   90.00
_cell.angle_gamma   90.00
#
_symmetry.space_group_name_H-M   'P 1'
#
loop_
_entity.id
_entity.type
_entity.pdbx_description
1 polymer ?
#
loop_
_entity_poly.entity_id
_entity_poly.type
_entity_poly.pdbx_seq_one_letter_code
_entity_poly.pdbx_strand_id
1 'polypeptide(L)' 'WTAESLQVMCRQLGFSGGHLYHWFPRNNDSSQMMYEDPHCLGNEFSLMDCPNWRSRQLGSGVC' A
#
# COMPACT_ATOMS: atom_id res chain seq x y z
N TRP A 1 4.50 2.61 2.94
CA TRP A 1 3.89 1.27 2.90
C TRP A 1 4.38 0.41 4.06
N THR A 2 3.52 0.18 5.07
CA THR A 2 3.80 -0.64 6.26
C THR A 2 3.36 -2.10 6.13
N ALA A 3 3.78 -2.95 7.08
CA ALA A 3 3.38 -4.36 7.15
C ALA A 3 1.86 -4.53 7.36
N GLU A 4 1.24 -3.60 8.09
CA GLU A 4 -0.21 -3.60 8.38
C GLU A 4 -0.99 -3.38 7.08
N SER A 5 -0.60 -2.34 6.33
CA SER A 5 -1.16 -1.99 5.03
C SER A 5 -0.99 -3.13 4.02
N LEU A 6 0.14 -3.84 4.09
CA LEU A 6 0.37 -5.02 3.27
C LEU A 6 -0.58 -6.17 3.64
N GLN A 7 -0.80 -6.43 4.93
CA GLN A 7 -1.72 -7.49 5.37
C GLN A 7 -3.15 -7.21 4.91
N VAL A 8 -3.60 -5.95 4.99
CA VAL A 8 -4.90 -5.52 4.44
C VAL A 8 -4.95 -5.73 2.92
N MET A 9 -3.89 -5.37 2.20
CA MET A 9 -3.82 -5.55 0.74
C MET A 9 -3.84 -7.03 0.33
N CYS A 10 -3.07 -7.89 1.02
CA CYS A 10 -3.07 -9.33 0.80
C CYS A 10 -4.47 -9.90 1.03
N ARG A 11 -5.13 -9.51 2.13
CA ARG A 11 -6.47 -9.95 2.44
C ARG A 11 -7.50 -9.50 1.41
N GLN A 12 -7.41 -8.27 0.96
CA GLN A 12 -8.26 -7.72 -0.11
C GLN A 12 -8.09 -8.49 -1.43
N LEU A 13 -6.90 -9.00 -1.71
CA LEU A 13 -6.62 -9.85 -2.87
C LEU A 13 -6.98 -11.33 -2.66
N GLY A 14 -7.47 -11.72 -1.48
CA GLY A 14 -7.83 -13.10 -1.15
C GLY A 14 -6.68 -13.96 -0.61
N PHE A 15 -5.54 -13.36 -0.30
CA PHE A 15 -4.42 -14.04 0.35
C PHE A 15 -4.50 -13.90 1.88
N SER A 16 -4.05 -14.93 2.61
CA SER A 16 -4.06 -14.93 4.08
C SER A 16 -3.06 -13.95 4.70
N GLY A 17 -2.07 -13.49 3.92
CA GLY A 17 -1.01 -12.57 4.35
C GLY A 17 0.12 -12.53 3.31
N GLY A 18 1.12 -11.69 3.57
CA GLY A 18 2.30 -11.55 2.70
C GLY A 18 3.39 -10.73 3.39
N HIS A 19 4.57 -10.70 2.79
CA HIS A 19 5.71 -9.92 3.27
C HIS A 19 6.34 -9.15 2.10
N LEU A 20 6.67 -7.88 2.33
CA LEU A 20 7.43 -7.07 1.38
C LEU A 20 8.90 -7.48 1.44
N TYR A 21 9.34 -8.28 0.47
CA TYR A 21 10.73 -8.76 0.46
C TYR A 21 11.74 -7.65 0.11
N HIS A 22 11.49 -6.95 -1.00
CA HIS A 22 12.33 -5.82 -1.39
C HIS A 22 11.55 -4.85 -2.28
N TRP A 23 11.86 -3.57 -2.12
CA TRP A 23 11.45 -2.54 -3.06
C TRP A 23 12.49 -2.47 -4.17
N PHE A 24 12.12 -2.89 -5.38
CA PHE A 24 13.02 -2.82 -6.53
C PHE A 24 12.82 -1.47 -7.22
N PRO A 25 13.87 -0.62 -7.32
CA PRO A 25 13.78 0.57 -8.14
C PRO A 25 13.54 0.14 -9.59
N ARG A 26 12.54 0.73 -10.24
CA ARG A 26 12.27 0.48 -11.65
C ARG A 26 13.30 1.22 -12.49
N ASN A 27 13.95 0.53 -13.43
CA ASN A 27 14.95 1.12 -14.33
C ASN A 27 14.35 1.97 -15.47
N ASN A 28 13.04 2.27 -15.44
CA ASN A 28 12.34 2.95 -16.50
C ASN A 28 11.83 4.30 -15.99
N ASP A 29 12.01 5.37 -16.77
CA ASP A 29 11.63 6.78 -16.49
C ASP A 29 10.10 7.00 -16.43
N SER A 30 9.34 5.92 -16.26
CA SER A 30 7.90 5.96 -16.10
C SER A 30 7.59 6.45 -14.68
N SER A 31 7.03 7.64 -14.57
CA SER A 31 6.52 8.18 -13.30
C SER A 31 5.57 7.17 -12.64
N GLN A 32 5.95 6.63 -11.48
CA GLN A 32 5.16 5.61 -10.79
C GLN A 32 4.03 6.28 -10.03
N MET A 33 2.78 6.02 -10.43
CA MET A 33 1.63 6.43 -9.64
C MET A 33 1.52 5.48 -8.44
N MET A 34 1.92 5.94 -7.28
CA MET A 34 1.74 5.23 -6.02
C MET A 34 0.82 6.00 -5.09
N TYR A 35 0.10 5.25 -4.25
CA TYR A 35 -0.56 5.83 -3.09
C TYR A 35 0.45 6.05 -1.98
N GLU A 36 0.30 7.14 -1.23
CA GLU A 36 0.97 7.31 0.06
C GLU A 36 0.56 6.23 1.06
N ASP A 37 1.31 6.11 2.16
CA ASP A 37 1.02 5.12 3.17
C ASP A 37 -0.40 5.31 3.79
N PRO A 38 -1.28 4.31 3.69
CA PRO A 38 -2.65 4.42 4.17
C PRO A 38 -2.78 4.30 5.70
N HIS A 39 -1.69 4.10 6.45
CA HIS A 39 -1.64 3.93 7.91
C HIS A 39 -2.73 2.96 8.42
N CYS A 40 -2.84 1.80 7.77
CA CYS A 40 -3.81 0.79 8.16
C CYS A 40 -3.45 0.16 9.51
N LEU A 41 -4.45 -0.30 10.27
CA LEU A 41 -4.25 -1.02 11.53
C LEU A 41 -4.01 -2.52 11.33
N GLY A 42 -4.28 -3.06 10.13
CA GLY A 42 -4.14 -4.48 9.80
C GLY A 42 -5.44 -5.28 9.97
N ASN A 43 -6.45 -4.69 10.60
CA ASN A 43 -7.74 -5.30 10.87
C ASN A 43 -8.79 -4.98 9.79
N GLU A 44 -8.48 -4.07 8.86
CA GLU A 44 -9.32 -3.62 7.76
C GLU A 44 -9.41 -4.64 6.62
N PHE A 45 -10.59 -4.78 5.98
CA PHE A 45 -10.79 -5.72 4.88
C PHE A 45 -10.34 -5.18 3.53
N SER A 46 -10.34 -3.86 3.37
CA SER A 46 -9.86 -3.16 2.19
C SER A 46 -8.97 -1.99 2.61
N LEU A 47 -8.06 -1.60 1.71
CA LEU A 47 -7.31 -0.35 1.84
C LEU A 47 -8.24 0.87 1.93
N MET A 48 -9.49 0.75 1.46
CA MET A 48 -10.48 1.81 1.53
C MET A 48 -11.01 2.09 2.93
N ASP A 49 -10.89 1.13 3.83
CA ASP A 49 -11.33 1.24 5.22
C ASP A 49 -10.25 1.81 6.14
N CYS A 50 -9.03 1.99 5.63
CA CYS A 50 -7.92 2.50 6.44
C CYS A 50 -8.13 3.98 6.79
N PRO A 51 -7.71 4.43 7.98
CA PRO A 51 -8.02 5.76 8.49
C PRO A 51 -7.47 6.89 7.59
N ASN A 52 -6.34 6.66 6.91
CA ASN A 52 -5.72 7.64 6.01
C ASN A 52 -6.17 7.50 4.54
N TRP A 53 -7.17 6.67 4.23
CA TRP A 53 -7.62 6.46 2.85
C TRP A 53 -8.23 7.71 2.20
N ARG A 54 -8.90 8.56 3.01
CA ARG A 54 -9.53 9.80 2.53
C ARG A 54 -8.55 10.94 2.31
N SER A 55 -7.45 10.94 3.04
CA SER A 55 -6.35 11.90 2.94
C SER A 55 -5.31 11.49 1.90
N ARG A 56 -5.43 10.28 1.32
CA ARG A 56 -4.42 9.68 0.44
C ARG A 56 -3.97 10.59 -0.71
N GLN A 57 -2.67 10.70 -0.86
CA GLN A 57 -1.97 11.31 -1.98
C GLN A 57 -1.64 10.24 -3.01
N LEU A 58 -1.75 10.62 -4.28
CA LEU A 58 -1.39 9.80 -5.42
C LEU A 58 -0.38 10.59 -6.25
N GLY A 59 0.83 10.06 -6.45
CA GLY A 59 1.86 10.78 -7.18
C GLY A 59 3.12 9.98 -7.47
N SER A 60 3.98 10.55 -8.30
CA SER A 60 5.33 10.04 -8.57
C SER A 60 6.26 10.53 -7.47
N GLY A 61 6.59 9.66 -6.52
CA GLY A 61 7.47 9.98 -5.39
C GLY A 61 6.79 10.20 -4.04
N VAL A 62 5.52 9.79 -3.89
CA VAL A 62 4.88 9.70 -2.57
C VAL A 62 5.35 8.40 -1.89
N CYS A 63 5.94 8.53 -0.69
CA CYS A 63 6.52 7.43 0.09
C CYS A 63 5.83 7.30 1.45
#